data_AF-A0AAE1AJ24-F1
#
_entry.id   AF-A0AAE1AJ24-F1
#
_cell.length_a   1.000
_cell.length_b   1.000
_cell.length_c   1.000
_cell.angle_alpha   90.00
_cell.angle_beta   90.00
_cell.angle_gamma   90.00
#
_symmetry.space_group_name_H-M   'P 1'
#
loop_
_entity.id
_entity.type
_entity.pdbx_description
1 polymer ?
#
loop_
_entity_poly.entity_id
_entity_poly.type
_entity_poly.pdbx_seq_one_letter_code
_entity_poly.pdbx_strand_id
1 'polypeptide(L)'
;MKNNTANTEIISLNTTWAGNTSCHDTSSQDDSHQTPAILAMPWLSYAMLCVAAFLGIPGNILVIAIYAKIGFSEFDLQYDGERNQTLLRVSFANTSGADNLFNAAFLYRSVVLNFVPLVFTLVCSITLSVHMRKNALWRLRTTSQATGQGETNSSADLLARRKYASDMRVSKIVLTLAAASSVLGFLYALRSLLAVLLPGFKPVEIYGDEYKLISRQLLFLSEINSSVNVIIYYNMGSKFRQTFRRLFRLKNKNNT
;
A
#
# COMPACT_ATOMS: atom_id res chain seq x y z
N MET A 1 26.80 -57.07 -10.98
CA MET A 1 27.12 -56.22 -9.80
C MET A 1 28.09 -55.13 -10.23
N LYS A 2 27.61 -53.91 -10.43
CA LYS A 2 28.41 -52.72 -10.75
C LYS A 2 27.97 -51.62 -9.78
N ASN A 3 28.85 -51.27 -8.85
CA ASN A 3 28.65 -50.22 -7.86
C ASN A 3 28.83 -48.85 -8.54
N ASN A 4 27.79 -48.02 -8.52
CA ASN A 4 27.87 -46.61 -8.85
C ASN A 4 28.08 -45.83 -7.55
N THR A 5 29.30 -45.39 -7.34
CA THR A 5 29.70 -44.51 -6.23
C THR A 5 29.28 -43.07 -6.59
N ALA A 6 28.38 -42.50 -5.81
CA ALA A 6 27.96 -41.11 -5.93
C ALA A 6 29.08 -40.18 -5.39
N ASN A 7 29.57 -39.29 -6.25
CA ASN A 7 30.47 -38.20 -5.86
C ASN A 7 29.65 -37.05 -5.28
N THR A 8 29.77 -36.85 -3.97
CA THR A 8 29.21 -35.72 -3.24
C THR A 8 30.29 -34.63 -3.16
N GLU A 9 30.23 -33.62 -4.02
CA GLU A 9 31.07 -32.42 -3.88
C GLU A 9 30.52 -31.54 -2.76
N ILE A 10 31.23 -31.55 -1.61
CA ILE A 10 31.03 -30.61 -0.51
C ILE A 10 31.79 -29.33 -0.87
N ILE A 11 31.06 -28.31 -1.33
CA ILE A 11 31.61 -26.97 -1.51
C ILE A 11 31.67 -26.30 -0.14
N SER A 12 32.86 -26.31 0.46
CA SER A 12 33.21 -25.55 1.66
C SER A 12 33.40 -24.07 1.30
N LEU A 13 32.43 -23.23 1.68
CA LEU A 13 32.58 -21.77 1.63
C LEU A 13 33.44 -21.31 2.81
N ASN A 14 34.75 -21.25 2.56
CA ASN A 14 35.71 -20.59 3.44
C ASN A 14 35.67 -19.07 3.17
N THR A 15 34.95 -18.32 4.00
CA THR A 15 34.99 -16.85 3.99
C THR A 15 35.87 -16.34 5.13
N THR A 16 37.18 -16.35 4.91
CA THR A 16 38.14 -15.57 5.67
C THR A 16 38.05 -14.10 5.23
N TRP A 17 37.21 -13.32 5.93
CA TRP A 17 37.27 -11.86 5.89
C TRP A 17 38.21 -11.39 7.01
N ALA A 18 39.49 -11.27 6.67
CA ALA A 18 40.44 -10.45 7.42
C ALA A 18 40.18 -8.98 7.05
N GLY A 19 39.64 -8.23 7.98
CA GLY A 19 39.36 -6.79 7.86
C GLY A 19 39.65 -6.12 9.19
N ASN A 20 40.94 -5.85 9.40
CA ASN A 20 41.48 -5.13 10.53
C ASN A 20 41.06 -3.65 10.42
N THR A 21 40.22 -3.16 11.33
CA THR A 21 40.05 -1.71 11.58
C THR A 21 39.81 -1.49 13.08
N SER A 22 40.92 -1.46 13.82
CA SER A 22 41.04 -0.61 15.00
C SER A 22 41.24 0.82 14.51
N CYS A 23 40.26 1.69 14.75
CA CYS A 23 40.47 3.11 14.95
C CYS A 23 39.36 3.59 15.88
N HIS A 24 39.76 3.70 17.14
CA HIS A 24 39.08 4.39 18.21
C HIS A 24 39.03 5.88 17.82
N ASP A 25 37.87 6.36 17.39
CA ASP A 25 37.55 7.79 17.40
C ASP A 25 36.32 7.97 18.27
N THR A 26 36.58 8.27 19.55
CA THR A 26 35.61 8.87 20.46
C THR A 26 35.40 10.33 20.04
N SER A 27 34.72 10.55 18.92
CA SER A 27 34.06 11.84 18.71
C SER A 27 32.89 11.87 19.67
N SER A 28 32.96 12.74 20.68
CA SER A 28 31.81 13.17 21.48
C SER A 28 30.74 13.65 20.50
N GLN A 29 29.81 12.75 20.19
CA GLN A 29 28.67 13.01 19.38
C GLN A 29 27.68 13.72 20.28
N ASP A 30 27.57 15.03 20.06
CA ASP A 30 26.64 15.92 20.74
C ASP A 30 25.20 15.44 20.42
N ASP A 31 24.68 14.55 21.27
CA ASP A 31 23.37 13.90 21.18
C ASP A 31 22.19 14.88 21.44
N SER A 32 22.45 16.17 21.51
CA SER A 32 21.48 17.21 21.89
C SER A 32 20.45 17.57 20.81
N HIS A 33 20.56 17.02 19.60
CA HIS A 33 19.57 17.20 18.53
C HIS A 33 19.06 15.89 17.93
N GLN A 34 18.83 14.89 18.78
CA GLN A 34 17.94 13.78 18.43
C GLN A 34 16.52 14.34 18.28
N THR A 35 16.15 14.70 17.05
CA THR A 35 14.80 15.21 16.76
C THR A 35 13.75 14.21 17.26
N PRO A 36 12.74 14.64 18.04
CA PRO A 36 11.74 13.77 18.67
C PRO A 36 10.94 12.91 17.68
N ALA A 37 11.06 13.20 16.38
CA ALA A 37 10.46 12.44 15.30
C ALA A 37 11.04 11.03 15.11
N ILE A 38 12.33 10.79 15.40
CA ILE A 38 12.96 9.47 15.20
C ILE A 38 12.44 8.47 16.25
N LEU A 39 12.23 8.94 17.48
CA LEU A 39 11.65 8.12 18.55
C LEU A 39 10.16 7.82 18.33
N ALA A 40 9.44 8.69 17.60
CA ALA A 40 8.00 8.56 17.33
C ALA A 40 7.67 7.61 16.16
N MET A 41 8.64 7.26 15.32
CA MET A 41 8.41 6.45 14.11
C MET A 41 7.85 5.04 14.38
N PRO A 42 8.33 4.30 15.40
CA PRO A 42 7.76 2.99 15.77
C PRO A 42 6.31 3.15 16.27
N TRP A 43 6.06 4.18 17.07
CA TRP A 43 4.72 4.47 17.60
C TRP A 43 3.72 4.82 16.51
N LEU A 44 4.15 5.56 15.47
CA LEU A 44 3.33 5.82 14.28
C LEU A 44 2.97 4.55 13.52
N SER A 45 3.92 3.61 13.38
CA SER A 45 3.66 2.32 12.73
C SER A 45 2.72 1.43 13.55
N TYR A 46 2.87 1.40 14.87
CA TYR A 46 1.96 0.67 15.75
C TYR A 46 0.57 1.32 15.78
N ALA A 47 0.49 2.65 15.85
CA ALA A 47 -0.76 3.38 15.78
C ALA A 47 -1.48 3.10 14.45
N MET A 48 -0.76 3.03 13.32
CA MET A 48 -1.33 2.64 12.03
C MET A 48 -1.97 1.25 12.06
N LEU A 49 -1.23 0.25 12.55
CA LEU A 49 -1.72 -1.12 12.65
C LEU A 49 -2.90 -1.24 13.60
N CYS A 50 -2.85 -0.54 14.74
CA CYS A 50 -3.95 -0.49 15.69
C CYS A 50 -5.19 0.15 15.07
N VAL A 51 -5.08 1.32 14.44
CA VAL A 51 -6.22 1.99 13.80
C VAL A 51 -6.83 1.09 12.72
N ALA A 52 -6.01 0.46 11.87
CA ALA A 52 -6.48 -0.46 10.84
C ALA A 52 -7.15 -1.71 11.43
N ALA A 53 -6.57 -2.32 12.47
CA ALA A 53 -7.10 -3.52 13.10
C ALA A 53 -8.38 -3.23 13.90
N PHE A 54 -8.38 -2.18 14.73
CA PHE A 54 -9.49 -1.86 15.63
C PHE A 54 -10.66 -1.14 14.94
N LEU A 55 -10.46 -0.42 13.84
CA LEU A 55 -11.58 0.16 13.08
C LEU A 55 -11.98 -0.73 11.92
N GLY A 56 -11.02 -1.32 11.21
CA GLY A 56 -11.27 -2.11 10.01
C GLY A 56 -11.95 -3.44 10.33
N ILE A 57 -11.43 -4.21 11.29
CA ILE A 57 -11.96 -5.55 11.58
C ILE A 57 -13.35 -5.45 12.24
N PRO A 58 -13.54 -4.71 13.35
CA PRO A 58 -14.87 -4.56 13.95
C PRO A 58 -15.86 -3.84 13.04
N GLY A 59 -15.42 -2.86 12.27
CA GLY A 59 -16.28 -2.16 11.30
C GLY A 59 -16.80 -3.10 10.21
N ASN A 60 -15.94 -3.96 9.66
CA ASN A 60 -16.38 -4.97 8.68
C ASN A 60 -17.29 -6.03 9.33
N ILE A 61 -16.98 -6.50 10.53
CA ILE A 61 -17.84 -7.45 11.27
C ILE A 61 -19.21 -6.83 11.55
N LEU A 62 -19.26 -5.59 11.99
CA LEU A 62 -20.52 -4.86 12.25
C LEU A 62 -21.35 -4.73 10.99
N VAL A 63 -20.72 -4.39 9.86
CA VAL A 63 -21.40 -4.33 8.56
C VAL A 63 -21.98 -5.71 8.21
N ILE A 64 -21.18 -6.79 8.28
CA ILE A 64 -21.65 -8.15 8.00
C ILE A 64 -22.80 -8.54 8.91
N ALA A 65 -22.73 -8.21 10.21
CA ALA A 65 -23.79 -8.48 11.16
C ALA A 65 -25.08 -7.70 10.85
N ILE A 66 -24.98 -6.44 10.40
CA ILE A 66 -26.13 -5.66 9.94
C ILE A 66 -26.75 -6.29 8.69
N TYR A 67 -25.95 -6.66 7.69
CA TYR A 67 -26.44 -7.32 6.48
C TYR A 67 -27.06 -8.69 6.78
N ALA A 68 -26.48 -9.48 7.70
CA ALA A 68 -27.05 -10.74 8.15
C ALA A 68 -28.38 -10.54 8.89
N LYS A 69 -28.49 -9.47 9.70
CA LYS A 69 -29.70 -9.14 10.46
C LYS A 69 -30.84 -8.57 9.60
N ILE A 70 -30.51 -7.84 8.53
CA ILE A 70 -31.49 -7.40 7.51
C ILE A 70 -32.12 -8.61 6.79
N GLY A 71 -31.55 -9.79 6.97
CA GLY A 71 -32.10 -11.06 6.51
C GLY A 71 -31.57 -11.40 5.13
N PHE A 72 -31.37 -12.70 4.89
CA PHE A 72 -31.22 -13.22 3.55
C PHE A 72 -32.41 -12.73 2.72
N SER A 73 -32.11 -12.09 1.61
CA SER A 73 -33.14 -11.77 0.63
C SER A 73 -33.91 -13.02 0.27
N GLU A 74 -35.22 -13.00 0.47
CA GLU A 74 -36.09 -14.01 -0.11
C GLU A 74 -36.06 -13.81 -1.62
N PHE A 75 -35.58 -14.82 -2.33
CA PHE A 75 -35.58 -14.86 -3.78
C PHE A 75 -36.94 -15.39 -4.21
N ASP A 76 -37.81 -14.48 -4.62
CA ASP A 76 -39.11 -14.83 -5.19
C ASP A 76 -39.02 -14.81 -6.71
N LEU A 77 -39.50 -15.88 -7.35
CA LEU A 77 -39.54 -16.01 -8.80
C LEU A 77 -40.93 -15.62 -9.27
N GLN A 78 -41.09 -14.39 -9.74
CA GLN A 78 -42.34 -13.94 -10.34
C GLN A 78 -42.27 -14.06 -11.86
N TYR A 79 -43.22 -14.79 -12.43
CA TYR A 79 -43.42 -14.81 -13.88
C TYR A 79 -44.33 -13.65 -14.28
N ASP A 80 -43.79 -12.72 -15.08
CA ASP A 80 -44.55 -11.63 -15.68
C ASP A 80 -45.13 -12.10 -17.01
N GLY A 81 -46.43 -12.39 -17.02
CA GLY A 81 -47.15 -12.89 -18.19
C GLY A 81 -47.29 -11.88 -19.32
N GLU A 82 -47.21 -10.57 -19.04
CA GLU A 82 -47.31 -9.54 -20.10
C GLU A 82 -45.99 -9.39 -20.86
N ARG A 83 -44.87 -9.55 -20.17
CA ARG A 83 -43.52 -9.42 -20.76
C ARG A 83 -42.88 -10.75 -21.12
N ASN A 84 -43.52 -11.87 -20.77
CA ASN A 84 -43.04 -13.23 -21.01
C ASN A 84 -41.61 -13.43 -20.46
N GLN A 85 -41.35 -12.85 -19.28
CA GLN A 85 -40.04 -12.86 -18.63
C GLN A 85 -40.20 -13.29 -17.16
N THR A 86 -39.32 -14.17 -16.71
CA THR A 86 -39.23 -14.55 -15.30
C THR A 86 -38.32 -13.57 -14.58
N LEU A 87 -38.89 -12.81 -13.65
CA LEU A 87 -38.15 -11.83 -12.86
C LEU A 87 -37.81 -12.44 -11.50
N LEU A 88 -36.52 -12.45 -11.18
CA LEU A 88 -36.04 -12.79 -9.84
C LEU A 88 -36.19 -11.56 -8.95
N ARG A 89 -37.24 -11.54 -8.12
CA ARG A 89 -37.46 -10.48 -7.13
C ARG A 89 -36.73 -10.82 -5.85
N VAL A 90 -35.90 -9.90 -5.40
CA VAL A 90 -35.16 -9.98 -4.14
C VAL A 90 -35.98 -9.17 -3.12
N SER A 91 -36.72 -9.85 -2.24
CA SER A 91 -37.51 -9.22 -1.19
C SER A 91 -36.75 -9.27 0.13
N PHE A 92 -36.59 -8.14 0.82
CA PHE A 92 -35.97 -8.09 2.14
C PHE A 92 -37.04 -8.34 3.20
N ALA A 93 -36.71 -9.14 4.23
CA ALA A 93 -37.62 -9.42 5.34
C ALA A 93 -38.04 -8.09 5.98
N ASN A 94 -39.31 -7.73 5.80
CA ASN A 94 -39.84 -6.38 6.03
C ASN A 94 -39.85 -6.05 7.52
N THR A 95 -38.75 -5.46 7.99
CA THR A 95 -38.67 -4.86 9.32
C THR A 95 -38.87 -3.37 9.14
N SER A 96 -39.79 -2.75 9.87
CA SER A 96 -40.16 -1.32 9.77
C SER A 96 -39.03 -0.31 10.05
N GLY A 97 -37.79 -0.78 10.27
CA GLY A 97 -36.57 0.01 10.36
C GLY A 97 -35.43 -0.44 9.42
N ALA A 98 -35.66 -1.37 8.50
CA ALA A 98 -34.64 -1.94 7.62
C ALA A 98 -34.01 -0.86 6.71
N ASP A 99 -34.81 0.06 6.17
CA ASP A 99 -34.31 1.14 5.30
C ASP A 99 -33.40 2.11 6.04
N ASN A 100 -33.76 2.47 7.27
CA ASN A 100 -32.93 3.33 8.13
C ASN A 100 -31.63 2.62 8.51
N LEU A 101 -31.69 1.33 8.84
CA LEU A 101 -30.52 0.52 9.18
C LEU A 101 -29.58 0.36 7.97
N PHE A 102 -30.14 0.12 6.78
CA PHE A 102 -29.41 0.00 5.53
C PHE A 102 -28.75 1.32 5.14
N ASN A 103 -29.47 2.44 5.18
CA ASN A 103 -28.90 3.76 4.93
C ASN A 103 -27.80 4.11 5.93
N ALA A 104 -27.99 3.81 7.22
CA ALA A 104 -26.97 4.03 8.25
C ALA A 104 -25.72 3.16 8.02
N ALA A 105 -25.88 1.87 7.72
CA ALA A 105 -24.77 0.98 7.41
C ALA A 105 -24.04 1.38 6.12
N PHE A 106 -24.79 1.81 5.10
CA PHE A 106 -24.24 2.34 3.86
C PHE A 106 -23.43 3.61 4.11
N LEU A 107 -23.95 4.54 4.91
CA LEU A 107 -23.26 5.78 5.26
C LEU A 107 -22.02 5.53 6.13
N TYR A 108 -22.12 4.64 7.11
CA TYR A 108 -20.98 4.19 7.91
C TYR A 108 -19.88 3.57 7.03
N ARG A 109 -20.24 2.69 6.10
CA ARG A 109 -19.28 2.08 5.16
C ARG A 109 -18.69 3.10 4.19
N SER A 110 -19.50 4.01 3.68
CA SER A 110 -19.07 5.07 2.77
C SER A 110 -18.07 6.02 3.46
N VAL A 111 -18.43 6.52 4.64
CA VAL A 111 -17.67 7.55 5.34
C VAL A 111 -16.55 6.94 6.18
N VAL A 112 -16.86 6.04 7.10
CA VAL A 112 -15.87 5.55 8.08
C VAL A 112 -14.87 4.62 7.42
N LEU A 113 -15.34 3.66 6.61
CA LEU A 113 -14.44 2.66 6.02
C LEU A 113 -13.65 3.15 4.80
N ASN A 114 -14.07 4.20 4.09
CA ASN A 114 -13.31 4.74 2.95
C ASN A 114 -12.61 6.07 3.25
N PHE A 115 -13.28 7.06 3.86
CA PHE A 115 -12.66 8.39 4.05
C PHE A 115 -11.58 8.38 5.12
N VAL A 116 -11.81 7.74 6.27
CA VAL A 116 -10.83 7.71 7.38
C VAL A 116 -9.48 7.13 6.94
N PRO A 117 -9.40 5.93 6.32
CA PRO A 117 -8.12 5.40 5.86
C PRO A 117 -7.52 6.22 4.71
N LEU A 118 -8.34 6.85 3.86
CA LEU A 118 -7.83 7.74 2.81
C LEU A 118 -7.11 8.96 3.38
N VAL A 119 -7.74 9.68 4.31
CA VAL A 119 -7.15 10.86 4.94
C VAL A 119 -5.88 10.47 5.68
N PHE A 120 -5.93 9.36 6.41
CA PHE A 120 -4.80 8.87 7.20
C PHE A 120 -3.61 8.45 6.34
N THR A 121 -3.84 7.67 5.27
CA THR A 121 -2.79 7.27 4.31
C THR A 121 -2.18 8.50 3.62
N LEU A 122 -2.98 9.50 3.28
CA LEU A 122 -2.51 10.74 2.66
C LEU A 122 -1.61 11.53 3.62
N VAL A 123 -2.04 11.76 4.86
CA VAL A 123 -1.25 12.47 5.89
C VAL A 123 0.07 11.76 6.17
N CYS A 124 0.04 10.43 6.32
CA CYS A 124 1.25 9.65 6.53
C CYS A 124 2.21 9.74 5.35
N SER A 125 1.69 9.65 4.12
CA SER A 125 2.52 9.65 2.93
C SER A 125 3.21 10.99 2.72
N ILE A 126 2.52 12.09 3.00
CA ILE A 126 3.10 13.44 3.02
C ILE A 126 4.19 13.51 4.11
N THR A 127 3.87 13.10 5.34
CA THR A 127 4.81 13.14 6.47
C THR A 127 6.09 12.35 6.18
N LEU A 128 5.95 11.13 5.67
CA LEU A 128 7.07 10.28 5.28
C LEU A 128 7.91 10.92 4.17
N SER A 129 7.26 11.52 3.17
CA SER A 129 7.96 12.18 2.05
C SER A 129 8.74 13.41 2.50
N VAL A 130 8.14 14.24 3.37
CA VAL A 130 8.82 15.40 3.97
C VAL A 130 9.99 14.95 4.83
N HIS A 131 9.82 13.92 5.64
CA HIS A 131 10.87 13.39 6.52
C HIS A 131 12.04 12.82 5.71
N MET A 132 11.76 12.04 4.67
CA MET A 132 12.79 11.50 3.79
C MET A 132 13.57 12.62 3.09
N ARG A 133 12.90 13.69 2.64
CA ARG A 133 13.59 14.87 2.08
C ARG A 133 14.47 15.58 3.12
N LYS A 134 13.98 15.79 4.33
CA LYS A 134 14.74 16.43 5.41
C LYS A 134 15.98 15.61 5.79
N ASN A 135 15.84 14.30 5.98
CA ASN A 135 16.95 13.41 6.30
C ASN A 135 17.97 13.34 5.16
N ALA A 136 17.50 13.35 3.91
CA ALA A 136 18.36 13.33 2.74
C ALA A 136 19.16 14.64 2.61
N LEU A 137 18.53 15.79 2.87
CA LEU A 137 19.19 17.10 2.90
C LEU A 137 20.19 17.23 4.06
N TRP A 138 19.85 16.72 5.24
CA TRP A 138 20.74 16.75 6.40
C TRP A 138 22.04 15.99 6.09
N ARG A 139 21.96 14.80 5.51
CA ARG A 139 23.15 14.02 5.12
C ARG A 139 24.03 14.75 4.11
N LEU A 140 23.43 15.42 3.12
CA LEU A 140 24.20 16.23 2.16
C LEU A 140 24.99 17.34 2.87
N ARG A 141 24.37 18.04 3.83
CA ARG A 141 25.00 19.12 4.58
C ARG A 141 26.15 18.63 5.46
N THR A 142 25.96 17.54 6.19
CA THR A 142 27.00 16.97 7.07
C THR A 142 28.21 16.46 6.28
N THR A 143 28.00 15.84 5.11
CA THR A 143 29.11 15.40 4.25
C THR A 143 29.84 16.59 3.63
N SER A 144 29.14 17.65 3.20
CA SER A 144 29.76 18.86 2.66
C SER A 144 30.50 19.71 3.70
N GLN A 145 30.10 19.68 4.97
CA GLN A 145 30.81 20.39 6.06
C GLN A 145 32.04 19.63 6.56
N ALA A 146 32.03 18.29 6.52
CA ALA A 146 33.18 17.46 6.89
C ALA A 146 34.32 17.52 5.85
N THR A 147 34.02 17.97 4.62
CA THR A 147 35.01 18.23 3.56
C THR A 147 35.16 19.73 3.33
N GLY A 148 35.56 20.46 4.37
CA GLY A 148 36.31 21.68 4.15
C GLY A 148 37.60 21.31 3.40
N GLN A 149 37.83 21.92 2.24
CA GLN A 149 38.91 21.65 1.26
C GLN A 149 38.60 20.57 0.20
N GLY A 150 38.07 21.04 -0.95
CA GLY A 150 38.92 21.15 -2.14
C GLY A 150 39.32 19.89 -2.92
N GLU A 151 38.98 18.67 -2.49
CA GLU A 151 39.27 17.47 -3.29
C GLU A 151 38.00 16.70 -3.65
N THR A 152 37.50 17.03 -4.83
CA THR A 152 36.55 16.24 -5.61
C THR A 152 37.03 14.79 -5.71
N ASN A 153 36.22 13.81 -5.28
CA ASN A 153 36.37 12.36 -5.51
C ASN A 153 36.93 11.48 -4.36
N SER A 154 36.81 11.88 -3.09
CA SER A 154 36.98 10.92 -2.00
C SER A 154 35.95 9.78 -2.10
N SER A 155 36.41 8.53 -1.92
CA SER A 155 35.58 7.32 -1.94
C SER A 155 34.43 7.37 -0.92
N ALA A 156 34.58 8.13 0.16
CA ALA A 156 33.56 8.36 1.17
C ALA A 156 32.38 9.21 0.65
N ASP A 157 32.65 10.24 -0.16
CA ASP A 157 31.61 11.09 -0.75
C ASP A 157 30.79 10.32 -1.79
N LEU A 158 31.44 9.51 -2.64
CA LEU A 158 30.77 8.61 -3.58
C LEU A 158 29.85 7.60 -2.87
N LEU A 159 30.27 7.09 -1.71
CA LEU A 159 29.49 6.12 -0.93
C LEU A 159 28.27 6.79 -0.26
N ALA A 160 28.45 7.99 0.29
CA ALA A 160 27.36 8.81 0.84
C ALA A 160 26.32 9.16 -0.25
N ARG A 161 26.78 9.56 -1.43
CA ARG A 161 25.94 9.91 -2.59
C ARG A 161 25.17 8.70 -3.13
N ARG A 162 25.80 7.51 -3.14
CA ARG A 162 25.13 6.24 -3.52
C ARG A 162 24.04 5.85 -2.52
N LYS A 163 24.31 5.97 -1.21
CA LYS A 163 23.32 5.72 -0.14
C LYS A 163 22.16 6.72 -0.17
N TYR A 164 22.45 7.99 -0.47
CA TYR A 164 21.42 9.00 -0.73
C TYR A 164 20.51 8.60 -1.90
N ALA A 165 21.11 8.18 -3.02
CA ALA A 165 20.35 7.78 -4.20
C ALA A 165 19.48 6.54 -3.97
N SER A 166 19.90 5.59 -3.13
CA SER A 166 19.04 4.45 -2.76
C SER A 166 17.86 4.87 -1.90
N ASP A 167 18.09 5.72 -0.90
CA ASP A 167 17.03 6.13 0.04
C ASP A 167 15.98 7.01 -0.64
N MET A 168 16.41 7.89 -1.56
CA MET A 168 15.50 8.70 -2.39
C MET A 168 14.66 7.82 -3.32
N ARG A 169 15.22 6.73 -3.88
CA ARG A 169 14.47 5.79 -4.71
C ARG A 169 13.40 5.07 -3.89
N VAL A 170 13.73 4.61 -2.69
CA VAL A 170 12.76 3.96 -1.78
C VAL A 170 11.64 4.92 -1.43
N SER A 171 11.96 6.16 -1.03
CA SER A 171 10.95 7.17 -0.73
C SER A 171 10.05 7.47 -1.95
N LYS A 172 10.63 7.57 -3.15
CA LYS A 172 9.88 7.78 -4.39
C LYS A 172 8.92 6.63 -4.70
N ILE A 173 9.33 5.38 -4.47
CA ILE A 173 8.45 4.21 -4.62
C ILE A 173 7.28 4.32 -3.65
N VAL A 174 7.55 4.52 -2.36
CA VAL A 174 6.49 4.57 -1.34
C VAL A 174 5.51 5.72 -1.63
N LEU A 175 6.01 6.88 -2.03
CA LEU A 175 5.17 8.02 -2.41
C LEU A 175 4.34 7.73 -3.67
N THR A 176 4.90 7.02 -4.66
CA THR A 176 4.16 6.65 -5.88
C THR A 176 3.04 5.67 -5.55
N LEU A 177 3.31 4.66 -4.72
CA LEU A 177 2.32 3.69 -4.25
C LEU A 177 1.19 4.38 -3.46
N ALA A 178 1.57 5.26 -2.55
CA ALA A 178 0.63 6.06 -1.78
C ALA A 178 -0.24 6.94 -2.68
N ALA A 179 0.36 7.70 -3.59
CA ALA A 179 -0.36 8.59 -4.49
C ALA A 179 -1.35 7.81 -5.38
N ALA A 180 -0.92 6.67 -5.94
CA ALA A 180 -1.79 5.79 -6.72
C ALA A 180 -2.97 5.31 -5.87
N SER A 181 -2.71 4.79 -4.66
CA SER A 181 -3.76 4.34 -3.74
C SER A 181 -4.71 5.47 -3.32
N SER A 182 -4.20 6.68 -3.11
CA SER A 182 -5.03 7.84 -2.75
C SER A 182 -5.96 8.27 -3.88
N VAL A 183 -5.49 8.25 -5.14
CA VAL A 183 -6.34 8.58 -6.30
C VAL A 183 -7.49 7.58 -6.43
N LEU A 184 -7.20 6.28 -6.31
CA LEU A 184 -8.24 5.26 -6.34
C LEU A 184 -9.22 5.39 -5.17
N GLY A 185 -8.69 5.56 -3.96
CA GLY A 185 -9.51 5.77 -2.77
C GLY A 185 -10.43 6.99 -2.94
N PHE A 186 -9.93 8.07 -3.55
CA PHE A 186 -10.71 9.28 -3.78
C PHE A 186 -11.85 9.03 -4.76
N LEU A 187 -11.61 8.28 -5.85
CA LEU A 187 -12.68 7.91 -6.78
C LEU A 187 -13.75 7.04 -6.10
N TYR A 188 -13.35 6.10 -5.23
CA TYR A 188 -14.28 5.31 -4.43
C TYR A 188 -15.11 6.18 -3.47
N ALA A 189 -14.46 7.11 -2.78
CA ALA A 189 -15.11 8.06 -1.89
C ALA A 189 -16.09 8.96 -2.65
N LEU A 190 -15.69 9.49 -3.82
CA LEU A 190 -16.51 10.34 -4.67
C LEU A 190 -17.77 9.60 -5.14
N ARG A 191 -17.64 8.36 -5.62
CA ARG A 191 -18.80 7.54 -6.00
C ARG A 191 -19.74 7.33 -4.81
N SER A 192 -19.17 7.06 -3.63
CA SER A 192 -19.97 6.80 -2.44
C SER A 192 -20.65 8.07 -1.91
N LEU A 193 -20.03 9.25 -2.12
CA LEU A 193 -20.63 10.55 -1.88
C LEU A 193 -21.76 10.86 -2.86
N LEU A 194 -21.57 10.58 -4.15
CA LEU A 194 -22.62 10.72 -5.17
C LEU A 194 -23.85 9.87 -4.84
N ALA A 195 -23.64 8.66 -4.30
CA ALA A 195 -24.72 7.79 -3.85
C ALA A 195 -25.51 8.33 -2.65
N VAL A 196 -24.92 9.22 -1.86
CA VAL A 196 -25.57 9.89 -0.72
C VAL A 196 -26.23 11.20 -1.15
N LEU A 197 -25.56 11.99 -1.99
CA LEU A 197 -26.03 13.30 -2.42
C LEU A 197 -27.13 13.24 -3.47
N LEU A 198 -27.11 12.22 -4.34
CA LEU A 198 -28.06 12.09 -5.43
C LEU A 198 -29.10 11.01 -5.12
N PRO A 199 -30.32 11.38 -4.65
CA PRO A 199 -31.41 10.43 -4.50
C PRO A 199 -31.73 9.85 -5.89
N GLY A 200 -31.69 8.53 -6.07
CA GLY A 200 -31.75 7.88 -7.38
C GLY A 200 -30.46 7.17 -7.78
N PHE A 201 -29.30 7.54 -7.21
CA PHE A 201 -28.00 6.95 -7.55
C PHE A 201 -27.66 5.75 -6.65
N LYS A 202 -28.57 4.76 -6.64
CA LYS A 202 -28.43 3.51 -5.90
C LYS A 202 -28.49 2.31 -6.85
N PRO A 203 -27.95 1.13 -6.45
CA PRO A 203 -27.91 -0.05 -7.32
C PRO A 203 -29.26 -0.53 -7.87
N VAL A 204 -30.36 -0.18 -7.19
CA VAL A 204 -31.73 -0.65 -7.46
C VAL A 204 -32.62 0.46 -8.05
N GLU A 205 -32.13 1.71 -8.08
CA GLU A 205 -32.90 2.87 -8.54
C GLU A 205 -32.64 3.16 -10.04
N ILE A 206 -33.25 4.23 -10.55
CA ILE A 206 -33.29 4.59 -11.98
C ILE A 206 -31.88 4.65 -12.61
N TYR A 207 -30.88 5.12 -11.86
CA TYR A 207 -29.49 5.20 -12.29
C TYR A 207 -28.64 3.97 -11.90
N GLY A 208 -29.31 2.83 -11.67
CA GLY A 208 -28.68 1.62 -11.17
C GLY A 208 -27.66 1.04 -12.15
N ASP A 209 -27.87 1.19 -13.45
CA ASP A 209 -26.97 0.62 -14.46
C ASP A 209 -25.69 1.44 -14.62
N GLU A 210 -25.78 2.77 -14.56
CA GLU A 210 -24.63 3.67 -14.50
C GLU A 210 -23.82 3.43 -13.22
N TYR A 211 -24.51 3.26 -12.08
CA TYR A 211 -23.88 2.92 -10.82
C TYR A 211 -23.11 1.58 -10.91
N LYS A 212 -23.72 0.55 -11.52
CA LYS A 212 -23.07 -0.76 -11.73
C LYS A 212 -21.87 -0.62 -12.66
N LEU A 213 -21.97 0.15 -13.74
CA LEU A 213 -20.88 0.38 -14.67
C LEU A 213 -19.69 1.06 -13.99
N ILE A 214 -19.92 2.15 -13.27
CA ILE A 214 -18.87 2.86 -12.50
C ILE A 214 -18.28 1.93 -11.45
N SER A 215 -19.11 1.15 -10.75
CA SER A 215 -18.64 0.21 -9.73
C SER A 215 -17.75 -0.88 -10.32
N ARG A 216 -18.08 -1.41 -11.51
CA ARG A 216 -17.22 -2.35 -12.24
C ARG A 216 -15.90 -1.70 -12.66
N GLN A 217 -15.95 -0.49 -13.21
CA GLN A 217 -14.74 0.25 -13.58
C GLN A 217 -13.82 0.49 -12.39
N LEU A 218 -14.35 0.89 -11.23
CA LEU A 218 -13.54 1.07 -10.02
C LEU A 218 -12.96 -0.24 -9.49
N LEU A 219 -13.71 -1.35 -9.57
CA LEU A 219 -13.19 -2.67 -9.24
C LEU A 219 -12.02 -3.05 -10.15
N PHE A 220 -12.16 -2.87 -11.46
CA PHE A 220 -11.06 -3.07 -12.41
C PHE A 220 -9.85 -2.19 -12.09
N LEU A 221 -10.06 -0.90 -11.80
CA LEU A 221 -8.98 -0.02 -11.40
C LEU A 221 -8.30 -0.52 -10.11
N SER A 222 -9.06 -1.01 -9.14
CA SER A 222 -8.52 -1.57 -7.89
C SER A 222 -7.62 -2.79 -8.15
N GLU A 223 -8.02 -3.68 -9.05
CA GLU A 223 -7.20 -4.80 -9.48
C GLU A 223 -5.91 -4.33 -10.18
N ILE A 224 -6.03 -3.32 -11.06
CA ILE A 224 -4.88 -2.70 -11.71
C ILE A 224 -3.95 -2.11 -10.65
N ASN A 225 -4.46 -1.42 -9.62
CA ASN A 225 -3.64 -0.85 -8.55
C ASN A 225 -2.78 -1.91 -7.84
N SER A 226 -3.33 -3.10 -7.61
CA SER A 226 -2.56 -4.24 -7.07
C SER A 226 -1.45 -4.68 -8.02
N SER A 227 -1.73 -4.77 -9.33
CA SER A 227 -0.75 -5.16 -10.35
C SER A 227 0.37 -4.12 -10.57
N VAL A 228 0.04 -2.83 -10.49
CA VAL A 228 0.96 -1.70 -10.68
C VAL A 228 2.06 -1.73 -9.62
N ASN A 229 1.78 -2.21 -8.41
CA ASN A 229 2.78 -2.37 -7.37
C ASN A 229 3.97 -3.20 -7.85
N VAL A 230 3.73 -4.34 -8.50
CA VAL A 230 4.79 -5.21 -9.05
C VAL A 230 5.61 -4.48 -10.12
N ILE A 231 4.95 -3.73 -11.00
CA ILE A 231 5.60 -2.96 -12.07
C ILE A 231 6.49 -1.85 -11.46
N ILE A 232 6.02 -1.15 -10.44
CA ILE A 232 6.78 -0.11 -9.74
C ILE A 232 8.02 -0.71 -9.08
N TYR A 233 7.86 -1.82 -8.36
CA TYR A 233 9.00 -2.52 -7.73
C TYR A 233 10.01 -3.01 -8.77
N TYR A 234 9.53 -3.53 -9.90
CA TYR A 234 10.39 -3.96 -11.00
C TYR A 234 11.15 -2.79 -11.63
N ASN A 235 10.52 -1.66 -11.92
CA ASN A 235 11.20 -0.55 -12.59
C ASN A 235 12.20 0.17 -11.68
N MET A 236 11.89 0.33 -10.39
CA MET A 236 12.71 1.15 -9.48
C MET A 236 13.70 0.35 -8.62
N GLY A 237 13.48 -0.95 -8.38
CA GLY A 237 14.32 -1.79 -7.54
C GLY A 237 15.42 -2.53 -8.32
N SER A 238 16.67 -2.07 -8.28
CA SER A 238 17.78 -2.80 -8.92
C SER A 238 18.01 -4.19 -8.33
N LYS A 239 17.87 -4.33 -7.00
CA LYS A 239 17.92 -5.62 -6.29
C LYS A 239 16.76 -6.52 -6.67
N PHE A 240 15.54 -5.97 -6.71
CA PHE A 240 14.35 -6.73 -7.12
C PHE A 240 14.48 -7.24 -8.56
N ARG A 241 14.98 -6.41 -9.50
CA ARG A 241 15.26 -6.85 -10.88
C ARG A 241 16.33 -7.94 -10.95
N GLN A 242 17.37 -7.87 -10.12
CA GLN A 242 18.39 -8.93 -10.07
C GLN A 242 17.78 -10.24 -9.58
N THR A 243 17.01 -10.21 -8.49
CA THR A 243 16.32 -11.39 -7.98
C THR A 243 15.32 -11.94 -8.99
N PHE A 244 14.51 -11.08 -9.62
CA PHE A 244 13.55 -11.48 -10.65
C PHE A 244 14.25 -12.13 -11.84
N ARG A 245 15.31 -11.53 -12.37
CA ARG A 245 16.11 -12.14 -13.46
C ARG A 245 16.72 -13.47 -13.06
N ARG A 246 17.19 -13.60 -11.81
CA ARG A 246 17.71 -14.86 -11.28
C ARG A 246 16.62 -15.94 -11.19
N LEU A 247 15.41 -15.56 -10.74
CA LEU A 247 14.27 -16.46 -10.59
C LEU A 247 13.79 -16.98 -11.96
N PHE A 248 13.70 -16.11 -12.96
CA PHE A 248 13.27 -16.45 -14.32
C PHE A 248 14.41 -16.89 -15.24
N ARG A 249 15.64 -17.07 -14.73
CA ARG A 249 16.83 -17.44 -15.50
C ARG A 249 17.06 -16.59 -16.75
N LEU A 250 16.64 -15.33 -16.71
CA LEU A 250 16.82 -14.40 -17.82
C LEU A 250 18.31 -14.05 -17.91
N LYS A 251 18.97 -14.43 -19.02
CA LYS A 251 20.39 -14.14 -19.27
C LYS A 251 20.64 -12.63 -19.11
N ASN A 252 21.59 -12.27 -18.25
CA ASN A 252 21.99 -10.88 -18.03
C ASN A 252 22.56 -10.31 -19.34
N LYS A 253 21.91 -9.28 -19.89
CA LYS A 253 22.32 -8.60 -21.14
C LYS A 253 23.43 -7.54 -20.91
N ASN A 254 24.18 -7.60 -19.81
CA ASN A 254 25.11 -6.54 -19.40
C ASN A 254 26.60 -6.94 -19.44
N ASN A 255 26.97 -8.00 -20.18
CA ASN A 255 28.37 -8.39 -20.42
C ASN A 255 28.70 -8.42 -21.92
N THR A 256 28.40 -7.34 -22.63
CA THR A 256 28.96 -7.02 -23.96
C THR A 256 29.18 -5.52 -24.01
#